data_AF-A0A938P5K0-F1
#
_entry.id   AF-A0A938P5K0-F1
#
_cell.length_a   1.000
_cell.length_b   1.000
_cell.length_c   1.000
_cell.angle_alpha   90.00
_cell.angle_beta   90.00
_cell.angle_gamma   90.00
#
_symmetry.space_group_name_H-M   'P 1'
#
loop_
_entity.id
_entity.type
_entity.pdbx_description
1 polymer ?
#
loop_
_entity_poly.entity_id
_entity_poly.type
_entity_poly.pdbx_seq_one_letter_code
_entity_poly.pdbx_strand_id
1 'polypeptide(L)'
;MGKAQVQMDGVKQPRLSPAGLHGNFSNITVIPRDEKSAIVTFDMDWSGAWRHDVNHSALWVFFKVRLDGTSEWKPVRLVADKVMNPTGYGQETGVKLDVLVPDGDDGNYGAFVRLADHGMGTVKATGMTAIWDLTTMPEIKKDTRIALKVYGLRMVYVAEGSFYLGTGGDETYAFYQYPPEKKQAAEKERIGGSNATMVVREAMESTADFPPYRVTNSTAIPTGKQLGKLWARGAEPEDGGEIPATFPNGYKAFYMMDRPIPQAAFAYFLCWLPPEMAERFMNGDGMQGPGGWFGRIYKTNDGTDNTYAFTHGRLKSRSTWWLSWEAGATFAAWTGLRPMTELEHEKALRGPRYPVVNEAAH
;
A
#
# COMPACT_ATOMS: atom_id res chain seq x y z
N MET A 1 27.23 24.85 30.66
CA MET A 1 26.96 23.42 30.45
C MET A 1 26.64 23.21 28.98
N GLY A 2 27.60 22.68 28.22
CA GLY A 2 27.51 22.60 26.75
C GLY A 2 26.49 21.57 26.30
N LYS A 3 25.60 21.95 25.38
CA LYS A 3 24.69 21.03 24.69
C LYS A 3 25.54 20.03 23.91
N ALA A 4 25.41 18.74 24.23
CA ALA A 4 26.02 17.68 23.46
C ALA A 4 25.39 17.66 22.06
N GLN A 5 26.07 18.23 21.07
CA GLN A 5 25.75 17.98 19.67
C GLN A 5 26.15 16.53 19.38
N VAL A 6 25.19 15.71 18.94
CA VAL A 6 25.52 14.42 18.30
C VAL A 6 25.91 14.76 16.87
N GLN A 7 27.13 14.39 16.50
CA GLN A 7 27.61 14.56 15.14
C GLN A 7 27.25 13.29 14.36
N MET A 8 26.14 13.32 13.62
CA MET A 8 25.79 12.28 12.66
C MET A 8 26.34 12.70 11.29
N ASP A 9 27.58 12.31 10.99
CA ASP A 9 28.18 12.59 9.68
C ASP A 9 27.39 11.87 8.59
N GLY A 10 26.71 12.65 7.73
CA GLY A 10 25.86 12.15 6.66
C GLY A 10 26.64 11.32 5.65
N VAL A 11 26.24 10.05 5.46
CA VAL A 11 26.79 9.18 4.42
C VAL A 11 26.24 9.60 3.06
N LYS A 12 27.12 10.04 2.15
CA LYS A 12 26.79 10.26 0.73
C LYS A 12 26.41 8.93 0.06
N GLN A 13 25.29 8.91 -0.66
CA GLN A 13 24.84 7.71 -1.40
C GLN A 13 25.79 7.35 -2.54
N PRO A 14 26.00 6.04 -2.78
CA PRO A 14 25.65 5.51 -4.11
C PRO A 14 24.98 4.12 -4.01
N ARG A 15 23.69 4.00 -4.37
CA ARG A 15 22.99 2.70 -4.44
C ARG A 15 21.84 2.70 -5.46
N LEU A 16 22.17 2.40 -6.71
CA LEU A 16 21.26 2.41 -7.88
C LEU A 16 20.57 3.77 -8.07
N SER A 17 20.28 4.17 -9.30
CA SER A 17 19.55 5.43 -9.52
C SER A 17 18.17 5.33 -8.85
N PRO A 18 17.70 6.33 -8.09
CA PRO A 18 16.36 6.38 -7.50
C PRO A 18 15.22 6.36 -8.55
N ALA A 19 15.55 6.33 -9.84
CA ALA A 19 14.66 6.29 -11.00
C ALA A 19 13.54 5.23 -10.96
N GLY A 20 13.62 4.24 -10.06
CA GLY A 20 12.61 3.20 -9.89
C GLY A 20 11.68 3.33 -8.67
N LEU A 21 11.98 4.21 -7.71
CA LEU A 21 11.03 4.60 -6.66
C LEU A 21 10.24 5.83 -7.11
N HIS A 22 9.04 6.01 -6.56
CA HIS A 22 8.11 7.00 -7.09
C HIS A 22 8.41 8.45 -6.67
N GLY A 23 9.28 8.65 -5.67
CA GLY A 23 9.87 9.93 -5.31
C GLY A 23 11.39 9.85 -5.25
N ASN A 24 12.06 10.95 -5.54
CA ASN A 24 13.49 11.12 -5.35
C ASN A 24 13.72 11.86 -4.03
N PHE A 25 14.77 11.46 -3.31
CA PHE A 25 15.14 12.04 -2.02
C PHE A 25 16.63 12.35 -1.99
N SER A 26 17.00 13.50 -1.43
CA SER A 26 18.38 13.95 -1.32
C SER A 26 18.58 14.79 -0.06
N ASN A 27 19.82 15.22 0.19
CA ASN A 27 20.17 16.10 1.31
C ASN A 27 19.63 15.61 2.67
N ILE A 28 19.72 14.29 2.86
CA ILE A 28 19.21 13.61 4.05
C ILE A 28 20.15 13.92 5.22
N THR A 29 19.62 14.50 6.29
CA THR A 29 20.36 14.71 7.53
C THR A 29 19.55 14.23 8.73
N VAL A 30 20.26 13.90 9.81
CA VAL A 30 19.64 13.51 11.09
C VAL A 30 20.29 14.33 12.18
N ILE A 31 19.48 15.07 12.93
CA ILE A 31 19.93 15.93 14.01
C ILE A 31 19.15 15.56 15.28
N PRO A 32 19.80 15.29 16.41
CA PRO A 32 19.08 15.05 17.66
C PRO A 32 18.20 16.24 18.00
N ARG A 33 16.98 15.94 18.41
CA ARG A 33 16.03 16.93 18.93
C ARG A 33 16.13 16.98 20.45
N ASP A 34 16.15 15.80 21.07
CA ASP A 34 16.27 15.58 22.51
C ASP A 34 16.79 14.15 22.77
N GLU A 35 16.74 13.68 24.03
CA GLU A 35 17.21 12.34 24.42
C GLU A 35 16.38 11.19 23.83
N LYS A 36 15.15 11.46 23.38
CA LYS A 36 14.19 10.45 22.93
C LYS A 36 13.88 10.55 21.44
N SER A 37 14.29 11.61 20.78
CA SER A 37 13.93 11.85 19.38
C SER A 37 15.00 12.57 18.57
N ALA A 38 14.95 12.36 17.25
CA ALA A 38 15.76 13.05 16.26
C ALA A 38 14.88 13.66 15.16
N ILE A 39 15.34 14.77 14.58
CA ILE A 39 14.77 15.35 13.37
C ILE A 39 15.51 14.75 12.17
N VAL A 40 14.76 14.13 11.27
CA VAL A 40 15.23 13.75 9.94
C VAL A 40 14.83 14.85 8.97
N THR A 41 15.80 15.46 8.28
CA THR A 41 15.56 16.41 7.21
C THR A 41 15.89 15.79 5.86
N PHE A 42 15.14 16.12 4.82
CA PHE A 42 15.44 15.68 3.45
C PHE A 42 14.77 16.58 2.41
N ASP A 43 15.33 16.61 1.21
CA ASP A 43 14.66 17.19 0.04
C ASP A 43 13.91 16.09 -0.70
N MET A 44 12.83 16.46 -1.39
CA MET A 44 12.07 15.51 -2.19
C MET A 44 11.53 16.12 -3.49
N ASP A 45 11.43 15.26 -4.49
CA ASP A 45 10.68 15.54 -5.71
C ASP A 45 9.92 14.32 -6.23
N TRP A 46 8.78 14.59 -6.86
CA TRP A 46 8.06 13.60 -7.66
C TRP A 46 7.33 14.30 -8.82
N SER A 47 6.70 13.52 -9.69
CA SER A 47 5.80 14.03 -10.71
C SER A 47 4.42 13.37 -10.66
N GLY A 48 3.41 14.10 -11.15
CA GLY A 48 2.03 13.62 -11.22
C GLY A 48 1.29 13.70 -9.89
N ALA A 49 1.62 14.69 -9.05
CA ALA A 49 0.80 15.03 -7.90
C ALA A 49 -0.52 15.63 -8.37
N TRP A 50 -1.59 15.35 -7.66
CA TRP A 50 -2.88 15.98 -7.83
C TRP A 50 -3.70 15.95 -6.56
N ARG A 51 -4.57 16.95 -6.37
CA ARG A 51 -5.56 17.04 -5.30
C ARG A 51 -6.81 17.76 -5.79
N HIS A 52 -7.95 17.12 -5.57
CA HIS A 52 -9.29 17.65 -5.81
C HIS A 52 -10.13 17.53 -4.53
N ASP A 53 -11.43 17.85 -4.60
CA ASP A 53 -12.31 17.92 -3.43
C ASP A 53 -12.45 16.58 -2.69
N VAL A 54 -12.54 15.48 -3.44
CA VAL A 54 -12.88 14.14 -2.90
C VAL A 54 -11.68 13.20 -2.81
N ASN A 55 -10.75 13.28 -3.77
CA ASN A 55 -9.62 12.36 -3.89
C ASN A 55 -8.32 13.13 -4.17
N HIS A 56 -7.18 12.51 -3.88
CA HIS A 56 -5.84 13.06 -4.16
C HIS A 56 -4.79 11.96 -4.25
N SER A 57 -3.66 12.28 -4.89
CA SER A 57 -2.43 11.49 -4.77
C SER A 57 -1.66 11.84 -3.49
N ALA A 58 -0.92 10.87 -2.95
CA ALA A 58 0.03 11.06 -1.86
C ALA A 58 1.32 10.23 -2.06
N LEU A 59 2.38 10.54 -1.32
CA LEU A 59 3.60 9.73 -1.22
C LEU A 59 3.54 9.09 0.13
N TRP A 60 3.55 7.77 0.19
CA TRP A 60 3.94 7.09 1.40
C TRP A 60 5.46 7.20 1.54
N VAL A 61 5.91 8.09 2.42
CA VAL A 61 7.31 8.31 2.76
C VAL A 61 7.64 7.52 4.02
N PHE A 62 8.65 6.66 3.94
CA PHE A 62 9.10 5.86 5.07
C PHE A 62 10.63 5.76 5.09
N PHE A 63 11.18 5.37 6.23
CA PHE A 63 12.61 5.44 6.47
C PHE A 63 13.17 4.10 6.95
N LYS A 64 14.39 3.82 6.53
CA LYS A 64 15.17 2.67 7.00
C LYS A 64 16.52 3.16 7.50
N VAL A 65 16.98 2.58 8.60
CA VAL A 65 18.28 2.88 9.18
C VAL A 65 19.11 1.61 9.33
N ARG A 66 20.41 1.71 9.15
CA ARG A 66 21.37 0.64 9.40
C ARG A 66 22.51 1.21 10.23
N LEU A 67 22.96 0.46 11.22
CA LEU A 67 24.15 0.81 12.01
C LEU A 67 25.40 0.51 11.21
N ASP A 68 26.40 1.38 11.28
CA ASP A 68 27.68 1.12 10.64
C ASP A 68 28.32 -0.17 11.19
N GLY A 69 28.91 -0.96 10.30
CA GLY A 69 29.46 -2.28 10.63
C GLY A 69 28.44 -3.41 10.68
N THR A 70 27.15 -3.13 10.46
CA THR A 70 26.09 -4.15 10.35
C THR A 70 25.54 -4.25 8.93
N SER A 71 24.90 -5.39 8.61
CA SER A 71 24.16 -5.59 7.36
C SER A 71 22.65 -5.34 7.50
N GLU A 72 22.11 -5.40 8.73
CA GLU A 72 20.68 -5.34 9.02
C GLU A 72 20.14 -3.90 8.97
N TRP A 73 19.11 -3.70 8.15
CA TRP A 73 18.36 -2.45 8.10
C TRP A 73 17.12 -2.57 8.97
N LYS A 74 16.78 -1.53 9.74
CA LYS A 74 15.63 -1.50 10.65
C LYS A 74 14.63 -0.40 10.24
N PRO A 75 13.32 -0.61 10.47
CA PRO A 75 12.31 0.42 10.24
C PRO A 75 12.46 1.56 11.26
N VAL A 76 12.29 2.79 10.80
CA VAL A 76 12.25 3.98 11.66
C VAL A 76 10.79 4.21 12.09
N ARG A 77 10.55 4.29 13.40
CA ARG A 77 9.25 4.71 13.96
C ARG A 77 9.23 6.24 14.14
N LEU A 78 8.10 6.85 13.82
CA LEU A 78 7.91 8.29 13.86
C LEU A 78 7.16 8.74 15.12
N VAL A 79 7.43 9.94 15.61
CA VAL A 79 6.66 10.59 16.69
C VAL A 79 5.65 11.55 16.07
N ALA A 80 4.37 11.36 16.32
CA ALA A 80 3.33 12.29 15.90
C ALA A 80 2.31 12.50 17.02
N ASP A 81 2.00 13.75 17.33
CA ASP A 81 1.01 14.17 18.32
C ASP A 81 -0.40 14.28 17.73
N LYS A 82 -0.51 14.29 16.40
CA LYS A 82 -1.76 14.33 15.63
C LYS A 82 -1.51 13.79 14.23
N VAL A 83 -2.58 13.38 13.55
CA VAL A 83 -2.48 12.78 12.22
C VAL A 83 -1.99 13.79 11.18
N MET A 84 -2.59 14.97 11.10
CA MET A 84 -2.29 15.97 10.07
C MET A 84 -1.33 17.06 10.57
N ASN A 85 -0.25 17.27 9.83
CA ASN A 85 0.83 18.21 10.08
C ASN A 85 1.30 18.19 11.55
N PRO A 86 1.77 17.03 12.08
CA PRO A 86 2.19 16.91 13.46
C PRO A 86 3.29 17.90 13.85
N THR A 87 3.45 18.14 15.15
CA THR A 87 4.40 19.13 15.67
C THR A 87 5.84 18.75 15.32
N GLY A 88 6.53 19.60 14.56
CA GLY A 88 7.89 19.37 14.08
C GLY A 88 7.97 18.77 12.68
N TYR A 89 6.84 18.60 12.00
CA TYR A 89 6.76 18.27 10.58
C TYR A 89 6.48 19.53 9.75
N GLY A 90 6.98 19.53 8.52
CA GLY A 90 6.84 20.65 7.60
C GLY A 90 7.92 20.63 6.53
N GLN A 91 8.14 21.80 5.94
CA GLN A 91 9.09 22.04 4.86
C GLN A 91 9.72 23.42 5.02
N GLU A 92 10.91 23.63 4.48
CA GLU A 92 11.55 24.94 4.43
C GLU A 92 11.06 25.75 3.22
N THR A 93 11.21 25.20 2.00
CA THR A 93 10.78 25.87 0.76
C THR A 93 10.21 24.89 -0.26
N GLY A 94 9.52 25.40 -1.27
CA GLY A 94 8.96 24.63 -2.39
C GLY A 94 7.42 24.58 -2.41
N VAL A 95 6.87 23.60 -3.12
CA VAL A 95 5.41 23.37 -3.20
C VAL A 95 4.88 23.05 -1.80
N LYS A 96 3.79 23.68 -1.37
CA LYS A 96 3.19 23.44 -0.04
C LYS A 96 2.60 22.03 0.06
N LEU A 97 2.97 21.31 1.10
CA LEU A 97 2.56 19.93 1.33
C LEU A 97 1.92 19.75 2.71
N ASP A 98 0.90 18.90 2.78
CA ASP A 98 0.43 18.32 4.03
C ASP A 98 1.19 17.02 4.29
N VAL A 99 1.59 16.80 5.55
CA VAL A 99 2.16 15.55 6.04
C VAL A 99 1.16 14.88 6.97
N LEU A 100 0.82 13.62 6.70
CA LEU A 100 -0.12 12.84 7.49
C LEU A 100 0.58 11.61 8.06
N VAL A 101 0.73 11.52 9.37
CA VAL A 101 1.26 10.34 10.06
C VAL A 101 0.07 9.54 10.59
N PRO A 102 -0.20 8.32 10.09
CA PRO A 102 -1.30 7.50 10.60
C PRO A 102 -1.14 7.22 12.10
N ASP A 103 -2.25 7.26 12.83
CA ASP A 103 -2.34 6.91 14.24
C ASP A 103 -2.51 5.38 14.44
N GLY A 104 -2.54 4.94 15.70
CA GLY A 104 -2.68 3.53 16.09
C GLY A 104 -1.36 2.82 16.38
N ASP A 105 -1.44 1.61 16.95
CA ASP A 105 -0.28 0.85 17.40
C ASP A 105 0.65 0.43 16.24
N ASP A 106 0.03 0.14 15.09
CA ASP A 106 0.67 -0.15 13.80
C ASP A 106 0.95 1.11 12.96
N GLY A 107 0.52 2.28 13.44
CA GLY A 107 0.80 3.58 12.85
C GLY A 107 2.28 3.96 12.95
N ASN A 108 2.62 5.13 12.42
CA ASN A 108 3.93 5.77 12.64
C ASN A 108 5.17 5.15 11.96
N TYR A 109 5.06 4.16 11.06
CA TYR A 109 6.22 3.67 10.29
C TYR A 109 6.48 4.43 8.98
N GLY A 110 5.70 5.48 8.73
CA GLY A 110 5.85 6.39 7.61
C GLY A 110 4.81 7.50 7.68
N ALA A 111 4.80 8.34 6.65
CA ALA A 111 3.88 9.46 6.53
C ALA A 111 3.38 9.59 5.09
N PHE A 112 2.10 9.92 4.90
CA PHE A 112 1.59 10.38 3.62
C PHE A 112 1.93 11.84 3.42
N VAL A 113 2.57 12.17 2.30
CA VAL A 113 2.84 13.55 1.88
C VAL A 113 1.99 13.86 0.67
N ARG A 114 1.19 14.92 0.69
CA ARG A 114 0.30 15.31 -0.42
C ARG A 114 0.32 16.82 -0.64
N LEU A 115 -0.21 17.29 -1.77
CA LEU A 115 -0.43 18.72 -1.99
C LEU A 115 -1.32 19.31 -0.88
N ALA A 116 -0.92 20.45 -0.31
CA ALA A 116 -1.72 21.18 0.67
C ALA A 116 -2.93 21.88 0.03
N ASP A 117 -2.76 22.36 -1.20
CA ASP A 117 -3.79 23.07 -1.96
C ASP A 117 -4.32 22.20 -3.12
N HIS A 118 -5.49 22.56 -3.65
CA HIS A 118 -6.01 21.93 -4.87
C HIS A 118 -5.10 22.23 -6.06
N GLY A 119 -4.96 21.26 -6.95
CA GLY A 119 -4.16 21.42 -8.16
C GLY A 119 -3.51 20.13 -8.60
N MET A 120 -2.62 20.25 -9.58
CA MET A 120 -1.83 19.15 -10.10
C MET A 120 -0.46 19.64 -10.54
N GLY A 121 0.53 18.75 -10.54
CA GLY A 121 1.85 19.07 -11.07
C GLY A 121 3.00 18.25 -10.50
N THR A 122 4.19 18.79 -10.67
CA THR A 122 5.44 18.26 -10.12
C THR A 122 5.66 18.86 -8.75
N VAL A 123 5.98 18.04 -7.75
CA VAL A 123 6.36 18.51 -6.42
C VAL A 123 7.87 18.62 -6.37
N LYS A 124 8.35 19.74 -5.85
CA LYS A 124 9.71 19.92 -5.34
C LYS A 124 9.58 20.61 -3.99
N ALA A 125 10.10 19.99 -2.95
CA ALA A 125 10.13 20.55 -1.61
C ALA A 125 11.51 20.29 -0.99
N THR A 126 11.99 21.26 -0.23
CA THR A 126 13.30 21.21 0.43
C THR A 126 13.13 21.35 1.93
N GLY A 127 14.02 20.71 2.69
CA GLY A 127 13.98 20.72 4.15
C GLY A 127 12.69 20.13 4.71
N MET A 128 12.16 19.08 4.08
CA MET A 128 11.08 18.29 4.66
C MET A 128 11.53 17.73 6.01
N THR A 129 10.67 17.78 7.02
CA THR A 129 11.00 17.33 8.39
C THR A 129 10.10 16.18 8.81
N ALA A 130 10.72 15.16 9.41
CA ALA A 130 10.05 14.09 10.13
C ALA A 130 10.73 13.86 11.48
N ILE A 131 9.96 13.47 12.49
CA ILE A 131 10.46 13.25 13.85
C ILE A 131 10.58 11.75 14.09
N TRP A 132 11.81 11.28 14.30
CA TRP A 132 12.13 9.89 14.61
C TRP A 132 12.07 9.66 16.13
N ASP A 133 11.33 8.62 16.54
CA ASP A 133 11.36 8.03 17.87
C ASP A 133 12.63 7.18 18.09
N LEU A 134 13.60 7.69 18.84
CA LEU A 134 14.82 6.95 19.18
C LEU A 134 14.58 5.90 20.28
N THR A 135 13.45 5.95 21.00
CA THR A 135 13.18 4.98 22.08
C THR A 135 13.00 3.55 21.55
N THR A 136 12.67 3.41 20.26
CA THR A 136 12.60 2.10 19.59
C THR A 136 13.94 1.56 19.14
N MET A 137 15.04 2.32 19.30
CA MET A 137 16.40 1.91 18.93
C MET A 137 17.41 2.31 20.02
N PRO A 138 17.36 1.67 21.21
CA PRO A 138 18.24 2.00 22.34
C PRO A 138 19.73 1.78 22.06
N GLU A 139 20.07 1.07 20.98
CA GLU A 139 21.44 0.92 20.50
C GLU A 139 22.01 2.18 19.84
N ILE A 140 21.16 3.11 19.42
CA ILE A 140 21.59 4.40 18.85
C ILE A 140 21.83 5.37 19.99
N LYS A 141 23.10 5.74 20.16
CA LYS A 141 23.57 6.65 21.19
C LYS A 141 24.31 7.81 20.55
N LYS A 142 24.79 8.72 21.39
CA LYS A 142 25.74 9.74 20.96
C LYS A 142 26.92 9.07 20.24
N ASP A 143 27.33 9.65 19.11
CA ASP A 143 28.43 9.22 18.23
C ASP A 143 28.21 7.88 17.50
N THR A 144 27.03 7.26 17.61
CA THR A 144 26.67 6.11 16.78
C THR A 144 26.61 6.54 15.31
N ARG A 145 27.39 5.89 14.47
CA ARG A 145 27.34 6.10 13.02
C ARG A 145 26.26 5.23 12.39
N ILE A 146 25.49 5.84 11.50
CA ILE A 146 24.35 5.22 10.84
C ILE A 146 24.33 5.55 9.35
N ALA A 147 23.69 4.68 8.58
CA ALA A 147 23.19 4.97 7.25
C ALA A 147 21.67 5.07 7.30
N LEU A 148 21.09 6.20 6.86
CA LEU A 148 19.64 6.39 6.76
C LEU A 148 19.21 6.51 5.30
N LYS A 149 18.09 5.87 4.95
CA LYS A 149 17.46 5.96 3.64
C LYS A 149 16.01 6.39 3.77
N VAL A 150 15.59 7.22 2.84
CA VAL A 150 14.20 7.65 2.65
C VAL A 150 13.66 6.96 1.40
N TYR A 151 12.45 6.42 1.51
CA TYR A 151 11.74 5.74 0.44
C TYR A 151 10.39 6.39 0.20
N GLY A 152 9.87 6.25 -1.02
CA GLY A 152 8.61 6.85 -1.44
C GLY A 152 7.82 5.92 -2.35
N LEU A 153 6.58 5.60 -1.96
CA LEU A 153 5.60 4.91 -2.80
C LEU A 153 4.45 5.85 -3.13
N ARG A 154 4.01 5.87 -4.39
CA ARG A 154 2.83 6.64 -4.78
C ARG A 154 1.57 5.94 -4.30
N MET A 155 0.69 6.76 -3.76
CA MET A 155 -0.57 6.36 -3.19
C MET A 155 -1.68 7.24 -3.76
N VAL A 156 -2.90 6.74 -3.73
CA VAL A 156 -4.12 7.48 -4.01
C VAL A 156 -5.06 7.31 -2.83
N TYR A 157 -5.67 8.41 -2.44
CA TYR A 157 -6.70 8.45 -1.41
C TYR A 157 -8.04 8.01 -2.01
N VAL A 158 -8.66 7.04 -1.34
CA VAL A 158 -10.02 6.58 -1.60
C VAL A 158 -10.91 7.13 -0.49
N ALA A 159 -11.84 8.01 -0.85
CA ALA A 159 -12.73 8.66 0.10
C ALA A 159 -13.61 7.67 0.88
N GLU A 160 -13.97 8.07 2.10
CA GLU A 160 -15.01 7.38 2.87
C GLU A 160 -16.35 7.40 2.13
N GLY A 161 -17.12 6.33 2.23
CA GLY A 161 -18.46 6.28 1.67
C GLY A 161 -18.93 4.88 1.31
N SER A 162 -20.24 4.80 1.03
CA SER A 162 -20.91 3.59 0.59
C SER A 162 -20.45 3.15 -0.80
N PHE A 163 -20.45 1.84 -1.02
CA PHE A 163 -20.09 1.21 -2.29
C PHE A 163 -20.78 -0.15 -2.42
N TYR A 164 -20.63 -0.82 -3.56
CA TYR A 164 -21.20 -2.13 -3.83
C TYR A 164 -20.12 -3.19 -3.97
N LEU A 165 -20.40 -4.36 -3.41
CA LEU A 165 -19.65 -5.60 -3.57
C LEU A 165 -20.36 -6.51 -4.55
N GLY A 166 -19.61 -7.09 -5.48
CA GLY A 166 -20.16 -7.89 -6.58
C GLY A 166 -20.61 -7.05 -7.77
N THR A 167 -20.70 -7.69 -8.92
CA THR A 167 -21.09 -7.05 -10.20
C THR A 167 -22.56 -7.23 -10.53
N GLY A 168 -23.27 -8.12 -9.82
CA GLY A 168 -24.58 -8.59 -10.24
C GLY A 168 -24.54 -9.77 -11.21
N GLY A 169 -23.34 -10.18 -11.59
CA GLY A 169 -23.08 -11.22 -12.57
C GLY A 169 -23.06 -12.63 -12.01
N ASP A 170 -22.51 -13.52 -12.81
CA ASP A 170 -22.49 -14.94 -12.55
C ASP A 170 -21.09 -15.53 -12.38
N GLU A 171 -20.12 -14.66 -12.12
CA GLU A 171 -18.70 -14.95 -11.99
C GLU A 171 -18.38 -15.86 -10.79
N THR A 172 -17.27 -16.57 -10.91
CA THR A 172 -16.72 -17.36 -9.81
C THR A 172 -16.12 -16.40 -8.78
N TYR A 173 -16.22 -16.71 -7.48
CA TYR A 173 -15.65 -15.88 -6.41
C TYR A 173 -16.26 -14.48 -6.25
N ALA A 174 -17.34 -14.15 -6.96
CA ALA A 174 -18.04 -12.88 -6.79
C ALA A 174 -18.77 -12.81 -5.44
N PHE A 175 -18.69 -11.64 -4.81
CA PHE A 175 -19.60 -11.26 -3.74
C PHE A 175 -21.01 -11.01 -4.28
N TYR A 176 -22.02 -11.25 -3.44
CA TYR A 176 -23.39 -10.87 -3.72
C TYR A 176 -24.20 -10.74 -2.43
N GLN A 177 -25.34 -10.08 -2.52
CA GLN A 177 -26.35 -10.04 -1.48
C GLN A 177 -27.26 -11.27 -1.64
N TYR A 178 -27.35 -12.07 -0.58
CA TYR A 178 -28.10 -13.32 -0.64
C TYR A 178 -29.56 -13.06 -1.00
N PRO A 179 -30.10 -13.74 -2.04
CA PRO A 179 -31.33 -13.32 -2.68
C PRO A 179 -32.59 -13.84 -1.98
N PRO A 180 -33.79 -13.35 -2.36
CA PRO A 180 -35.08 -13.86 -1.87
C PRO A 180 -35.31 -15.34 -2.22
N GLU A 181 -36.17 -16.02 -1.46
CA GLU A 181 -36.45 -17.46 -1.56
C GLU A 181 -36.67 -17.96 -3.00
N LYS A 182 -37.41 -17.21 -3.83
CA LYS A 182 -37.67 -17.57 -5.24
C LYS A 182 -36.40 -17.66 -6.08
N LYS A 183 -35.39 -16.82 -5.80
CA LYS A 183 -34.10 -16.81 -6.49
C LYS A 183 -33.10 -17.78 -5.83
N GLN A 184 -33.32 -18.19 -4.57
CA GLN A 184 -32.50 -19.22 -3.92
C GLN A 184 -32.68 -20.62 -4.55
N ALA A 185 -33.88 -20.93 -5.05
CA ALA A 185 -34.13 -22.16 -5.79
C ALA A 185 -33.25 -22.25 -7.06
N ALA A 186 -33.10 -21.14 -7.78
CA ALA A 186 -32.24 -21.05 -8.96
C ALA A 186 -30.74 -21.22 -8.62
N GLU A 187 -30.27 -20.67 -7.49
CA GLU A 187 -28.89 -20.88 -7.02
C GLU A 187 -28.61 -22.35 -6.67
N LYS A 188 -29.54 -23.04 -5.98
CA LYS A 188 -29.38 -24.46 -5.64
C LYS A 188 -29.29 -25.37 -6.87
N GLU A 189 -30.08 -25.08 -7.91
CA GLU A 189 -30.03 -25.81 -9.18
C GLU A 189 -28.69 -25.58 -9.92
N ARG A 190 -28.13 -24.36 -9.84
CA ARG A 190 -26.88 -23.99 -10.50
C ARG A 190 -25.63 -24.56 -9.82
N ILE A 191 -25.64 -24.72 -8.50
CA ILE A 191 -24.56 -25.40 -7.74
C ILE A 191 -24.62 -26.93 -7.93
N GLY A 192 -25.75 -27.48 -8.38
CA GLY A 192 -26.04 -28.92 -8.42
C GLY A 192 -25.73 -29.68 -9.71
N GLY A 193 -25.35 -29.05 -10.83
CA GLY A 193 -25.05 -29.81 -12.05
C GLY A 193 -24.77 -28.99 -13.32
N SER A 194 -23.88 -29.51 -14.16
CA SER A 194 -23.55 -29.02 -15.50
C SER A 194 -24.77 -29.00 -16.43
N ASN A 195 -24.96 -27.87 -17.14
CA ASN A 195 -25.97 -27.58 -18.16
C ASN A 195 -27.40 -27.36 -17.64
N ALA A 196 -27.69 -26.16 -17.15
CA ALA A 196 -29.07 -25.72 -16.92
C ALA A 196 -29.45 -24.63 -17.93
N THR A 197 -30.44 -24.95 -18.76
CA THR A 197 -31.09 -24.09 -19.74
C THR A 197 -31.85 -22.97 -19.04
N MET A 198 -31.58 -21.72 -19.44
CA MET A 198 -32.25 -20.50 -18.95
C MET A 198 -33.77 -20.56 -19.15
N VAL A 199 -34.54 -20.62 -18.06
CA VAL A 199 -35.98 -20.31 -18.08
C VAL A 199 -36.17 -18.93 -17.48
N VAL A 200 -36.36 -17.95 -18.37
CA VAL A 200 -36.63 -16.55 -18.03
C VAL A 200 -38.05 -16.43 -17.46
N ARG A 201 -38.20 -15.90 -16.24
CA ARG A 201 -39.47 -15.29 -15.80
C ARG A 201 -39.20 -14.02 -14.99
N GLU A 202 -39.86 -12.95 -15.43
CA GLU A 202 -39.76 -11.57 -14.95
C GLU A 202 -40.24 -11.39 -13.51
N ALA A 203 -39.46 -10.66 -12.71
CA ALA A 203 -39.93 -9.83 -11.61
C ALA A 203 -38.91 -8.69 -11.37
N MET A 204 -39.36 -7.44 -11.55
CA MET A 204 -38.66 -6.18 -11.20
C MET A 204 -38.41 -6.14 -9.67
N GLU A 205 -37.34 -5.58 -9.09
CA GLU A 205 -36.28 -4.65 -9.46
C GLU A 205 -34.91 -5.31 -9.19
N SER A 206 -33.90 -5.04 -10.03
CA SER A 206 -32.67 -5.84 -10.24
C SER A 206 -32.90 -7.11 -11.06
N THR A 207 -32.58 -7.01 -12.36
CA THR A 207 -32.52 -8.11 -13.34
C THR A 207 -31.36 -9.08 -13.09
N ALA A 208 -30.55 -8.86 -12.05
CA ALA A 208 -29.46 -9.75 -11.66
C ALA A 208 -30.00 -10.91 -10.81
N ASP A 209 -29.58 -12.13 -11.12
CA ASP A 209 -29.87 -13.32 -10.30
C ASP A 209 -29.21 -13.20 -8.91
N PHE A 210 -28.10 -12.45 -8.83
CA PHE A 210 -27.29 -12.26 -7.62
C PHE A 210 -27.02 -10.77 -7.40
N PRO A 211 -27.92 -10.03 -6.73
CA PRO A 211 -27.78 -8.58 -6.59
C PRO A 211 -26.48 -8.21 -5.86
N PRO A 212 -25.80 -7.12 -6.24
CA PRO A 212 -24.64 -6.61 -5.51
C PRO A 212 -24.99 -6.26 -4.05
N TYR A 213 -24.06 -6.50 -3.13
CA TYR A 213 -24.22 -6.14 -1.71
C TYR A 213 -23.76 -4.71 -1.45
N ARG A 214 -24.62 -3.89 -0.85
CA ARG A 214 -24.29 -2.48 -0.55
C ARG A 214 -23.69 -2.32 0.84
N VAL A 215 -22.42 -1.92 0.91
CA VAL A 215 -21.78 -1.52 2.16
C VAL A 215 -22.16 -0.08 2.48
N THR A 216 -22.72 0.17 3.68
CA THR A 216 -23.32 1.47 4.02
C THR A 216 -22.69 2.18 5.21
N ASN A 217 -21.87 1.50 6.00
CA ASN A 217 -21.21 2.03 7.19
C ASN A 217 -19.93 1.22 7.51
N SER A 218 -19.20 1.63 8.55
CA SER A 218 -18.00 0.94 9.03
C SER A 218 -18.27 -0.12 10.11
N THR A 219 -19.51 -0.60 10.25
CA THR A 219 -19.83 -1.64 11.25
C THR A 219 -19.59 -3.03 10.66
N ALA A 220 -19.79 -4.07 11.48
CA ALA A 220 -19.69 -5.45 11.04
C ALA A 220 -20.66 -5.71 9.86
N ILE A 221 -20.22 -6.51 8.90
CA ILE A 221 -21.00 -6.92 7.74
C ILE A 221 -21.50 -8.34 8.00
N PRO A 222 -22.81 -8.56 8.20
CA PRO A 222 -23.31 -9.88 8.50
C PRO A 222 -23.28 -10.78 7.25
N THR A 223 -22.78 -12.00 7.40
CA THR A 223 -22.64 -13.00 6.35
C THR A 223 -23.61 -14.16 6.56
N GLY A 224 -24.10 -14.76 5.48
CA GLY A 224 -24.96 -15.94 5.59
C GLY A 224 -25.87 -16.18 4.41
N LYS A 225 -26.43 -17.39 4.37
CA LYS A 225 -27.46 -17.82 3.42
C LYS A 225 -28.85 -17.32 3.85
N GLN A 226 -28.93 -16.05 4.20
CA GLN A 226 -30.13 -15.37 4.69
C GLN A 226 -30.38 -14.11 3.87
N LEU A 227 -31.65 -13.84 3.55
CA LEU A 227 -32.03 -12.69 2.72
C LEU A 227 -31.33 -11.40 3.17
N GLY A 228 -30.60 -10.79 2.24
CA GLY A 228 -29.97 -9.50 2.43
C GLY A 228 -28.61 -9.52 3.14
N LYS A 229 -28.06 -10.69 3.47
CA LYS A 229 -26.71 -10.84 4.01
C LYS A 229 -25.67 -10.93 2.90
N LEU A 230 -24.41 -10.65 3.22
CA LEU A 230 -23.30 -10.81 2.28
C LEU A 230 -23.02 -12.30 2.09
N TRP A 231 -22.82 -12.70 0.84
CA TRP A 231 -22.35 -14.04 0.47
C TRP A 231 -21.31 -13.96 -0.67
N ALA A 232 -20.61 -15.05 -0.91
CA ALA A 232 -19.65 -15.18 -2.01
C ALA A 232 -19.72 -16.58 -2.63
N ARG A 233 -19.41 -16.72 -3.91
CA ARG A 233 -19.35 -18.05 -4.57
C ARG A 233 -17.98 -18.68 -4.43
N GLY A 234 -17.87 -19.96 -4.07
CA GLY A 234 -16.59 -20.69 -4.08
C GLY A 234 -15.58 -20.35 -2.97
N ALA A 235 -15.63 -19.15 -2.39
CA ALA A 235 -14.90 -18.75 -1.17
C ALA A 235 -15.92 -18.30 -0.11
N GLU A 236 -16.78 -19.23 0.30
CA GLU A 236 -17.95 -18.94 1.14
C GLU A 236 -17.54 -18.42 2.53
N PRO A 237 -18.05 -17.27 2.99
CA PRO A 237 -17.89 -16.84 4.38
C PRO A 237 -18.69 -17.75 5.32
N GLU A 238 -18.50 -17.61 6.63
CA GLU A 238 -19.27 -18.38 7.61
C GLU A 238 -20.79 -18.08 7.50
N ASP A 239 -21.60 -19.14 7.46
CA ASP A 239 -23.05 -19.01 7.42
C ASP A 239 -23.59 -18.61 8.79
N GLY A 240 -24.24 -17.44 8.87
CA GLY A 240 -24.67 -16.84 10.14
C GLY A 240 -23.56 -16.09 10.88
N GLY A 241 -22.40 -15.89 10.26
CA GLY A 241 -21.29 -15.12 10.81
C GLY A 241 -21.33 -13.62 10.48
N GLU A 242 -20.18 -12.98 10.64
CA GLU A 242 -19.97 -11.59 10.22
C GLU A 242 -18.49 -11.32 9.87
N ILE A 243 -18.28 -10.33 9.00
CA ILE A 243 -16.98 -9.67 8.87
C ILE A 243 -16.93 -8.59 9.97
N PRO A 244 -16.07 -8.71 10.99
CA PRO A 244 -16.07 -7.80 12.14
C PRO A 244 -15.75 -6.35 11.74
N ALA A 245 -16.22 -5.38 12.53
CA ALA A 245 -15.94 -3.95 12.30
C ALA A 245 -14.44 -3.59 12.41
N THR A 246 -13.63 -4.44 13.06
CA THR A 246 -12.18 -4.30 13.14
C THR A 246 -11.47 -4.73 11.86
N PHE A 247 -12.13 -5.50 10.99
CA PHE A 247 -11.61 -5.85 9.67
C PHE A 247 -11.86 -4.69 8.69
N PRO A 248 -10.89 -4.31 7.82
CA PRO A 248 -11.07 -3.22 6.87
C PRO A 248 -12.16 -3.52 5.83
N ASN A 249 -13.37 -3.07 6.12
CA ASN A 249 -14.57 -3.32 5.32
C ASN A 249 -14.71 -2.42 4.09
N GLY A 250 -13.73 -1.54 3.84
CA GLY A 250 -13.72 -0.58 2.73
C GLY A 250 -14.54 0.69 2.94
N TYR A 251 -15.42 0.79 3.95
CA TYR A 251 -16.27 1.98 4.11
C TYR A 251 -15.48 3.23 4.46
N LYS A 252 -14.62 3.15 5.48
CA LYS A 252 -13.74 4.25 5.90
C LYS A 252 -12.79 4.65 4.77
N ALA A 253 -12.28 5.88 4.83
CA ALA A 253 -11.28 6.31 3.88
C ALA A 253 -9.95 5.55 4.08
N PHE A 254 -9.24 5.32 2.98
CA PHE A 254 -7.92 4.68 3.01
C PHE A 254 -7.05 5.16 1.85
N TYR A 255 -5.76 4.82 1.91
CA TYR A 255 -4.86 4.96 0.78
C TYR A 255 -4.56 3.60 0.18
N MET A 256 -4.45 3.55 -1.14
CA MET A 256 -3.90 2.40 -1.86
C MET A 256 -2.75 2.84 -2.73
N MET A 257 -1.84 1.92 -3.05
CA MET A 257 -0.85 2.21 -4.08
C MET A 257 -1.54 2.45 -5.42
N ASP A 258 -1.10 3.47 -6.14
CA ASP A 258 -1.75 3.86 -7.39
C ASP A 258 -1.33 3.03 -8.61
N ARG A 259 -0.37 2.14 -8.39
CA ARG A 259 0.21 1.21 -9.34
C ARG A 259 0.64 -0.06 -8.61
N PRO A 260 0.78 -1.19 -9.32
CA PRO A 260 1.40 -2.39 -8.78
C PRO A 260 2.81 -2.15 -8.23
N ILE A 261 3.29 -3.07 -7.40
CA ILE A 261 4.62 -3.02 -6.77
C ILE A 261 5.71 -2.79 -7.83
N PRO A 262 6.52 -1.72 -7.70
CA PRO A 262 7.60 -1.47 -8.64
C PRO A 262 8.77 -2.46 -8.48
N GLN A 263 9.36 -2.91 -9.60
CA GLN A 263 10.52 -3.81 -9.65
C GLN A 263 11.71 -3.26 -8.87
N ALA A 264 11.96 -1.96 -8.98
CA ALA A 264 13.02 -1.32 -8.24
C ALA A 264 12.76 -1.35 -6.73
N ALA A 265 11.53 -1.01 -6.31
CA ALA A 265 11.15 -1.07 -4.90
C ALA A 265 11.31 -2.49 -4.36
N PHE A 266 10.89 -3.49 -5.14
CA PHE A 266 11.01 -4.89 -4.76
C PHE A 266 12.49 -5.36 -4.73
N ALA A 267 13.33 -4.95 -5.68
CA ALA A 267 14.76 -5.26 -5.66
C ALA A 267 15.48 -4.66 -4.43
N TYR A 268 15.13 -3.42 -4.05
CA TYR A 268 15.63 -2.82 -2.80
C TYR A 268 15.16 -3.59 -1.56
N PHE A 269 13.91 -4.05 -1.54
CA PHE A 269 13.37 -4.90 -0.50
C PHE A 269 14.12 -6.24 -0.42
N LEU A 270 14.44 -6.89 -1.54
CA LEU A 270 15.21 -8.13 -1.50
C LEU A 270 16.63 -7.92 -0.95
N CYS A 271 17.26 -6.77 -1.20
CA CYS A 271 18.55 -6.41 -0.60
C CYS A 271 18.49 -6.18 0.92
N TRP A 272 17.28 -6.02 1.48
CA TRP A 272 17.06 -5.82 2.91
C TRP A 272 16.95 -7.16 3.66
N LEU A 273 16.48 -8.20 2.99
CA LEU A 273 16.22 -9.49 3.60
C LEU A 273 17.50 -10.30 3.80
N PRO A 274 17.52 -11.20 4.81
CA PRO A 274 18.49 -12.28 4.85
C PRO A 274 18.52 -13.07 3.52
N PRO A 275 19.69 -13.50 3.03
CA PRO A 275 19.81 -14.16 1.72
C PRO A 275 18.84 -15.33 1.53
N GLU A 276 18.67 -16.17 2.55
CA GLU A 276 17.77 -17.31 2.53
C GLU A 276 16.29 -16.92 2.36
N MET A 277 15.88 -15.78 2.92
CA MET A 277 14.52 -15.27 2.78
C MET A 277 14.33 -14.58 1.42
N ALA A 278 15.33 -13.82 0.96
CA ALA A 278 15.31 -13.21 -0.35
C ALA A 278 15.21 -14.27 -1.47
N GLU A 279 15.93 -15.37 -1.33
CA GLU A 279 15.91 -16.49 -2.27
C GLU A 279 14.54 -17.17 -2.36
N ARG A 280 13.81 -17.29 -1.25
CA ARG A 280 12.44 -17.81 -1.25
C ARG A 280 11.44 -16.97 -2.06
N PHE A 281 11.72 -15.67 -2.22
CA PHE A 281 10.88 -14.75 -3.00
C PHE A 281 11.30 -14.63 -4.46
N MET A 282 12.44 -15.22 -4.83
CA MET A 282 12.95 -15.24 -6.19
C MET A 282 12.51 -16.51 -6.93
N ASN A 283 12.10 -16.36 -8.19
CA ASN A 283 11.78 -17.51 -9.06
C ASN A 283 13.05 -17.94 -9.82
N GLY A 284 13.88 -18.77 -9.18
CA GLY A 284 15.16 -19.21 -9.73
C GLY A 284 16.12 -18.05 -9.96
N ASP A 285 16.71 -17.95 -11.15
CA ASP A 285 17.74 -16.94 -11.45
C ASP A 285 17.19 -15.52 -11.56
N GLY A 286 15.88 -15.33 -11.67
CA GLY A 286 15.30 -13.98 -11.65
C GLY A 286 13.80 -13.90 -11.91
N MET A 287 13.19 -12.81 -11.45
CA MET A 287 11.78 -12.50 -11.72
C MET A 287 11.68 -11.73 -13.03
N GLN A 288 11.56 -12.46 -14.15
CA GLN A 288 11.45 -11.88 -15.49
C GLN A 288 9.99 -11.82 -15.95
N GLY A 289 9.50 -10.65 -16.37
CA GLY A 289 8.16 -10.59 -16.97
C GLY A 289 8.09 -11.27 -18.35
N PRO A 290 6.88 -11.60 -18.84
CA PRO A 290 6.69 -12.43 -20.03
C PRO A 290 7.47 -11.98 -21.27
N GLY A 291 8.19 -12.92 -21.91
CA GLY A 291 8.84 -12.72 -23.22
C GLY A 291 10.00 -11.71 -23.24
N GLY A 292 10.57 -11.31 -22.09
CA GLY A 292 11.70 -10.36 -22.05
C GLY A 292 11.36 -8.92 -22.46
N TRP A 293 10.08 -8.64 -22.72
CA TRP A 293 9.55 -7.29 -23.00
C TRP A 293 9.52 -6.41 -21.75
N PHE A 294 9.49 -7.05 -20.59
CA PHE A 294 9.44 -6.46 -19.26
C PHE A 294 10.81 -6.55 -18.58
N GLY A 295 11.03 -5.68 -17.60
CA GLY A 295 12.26 -5.70 -16.80
C GLY A 295 12.39 -6.99 -16.00
N ARG A 296 13.59 -7.20 -15.44
CA ARG A 296 13.89 -8.36 -14.59
C ARG A 296 14.54 -7.90 -13.29
N ILE A 297 14.21 -8.56 -12.20
CA ILE A 297 14.99 -8.54 -10.96
C ILE A 297 15.97 -9.72 -10.97
N TYR A 298 17.23 -9.46 -10.67
CA TYR A 298 18.30 -10.47 -10.72
C TYR A 298 19.32 -10.25 -9.59
N LYS A 299 19.98 -11.34 -9.18
CA LYS A 299 21.12 -11.27 -8.27
C LYS A 299 22.30 -10.62 -8.98
N THR A 300 22.97 -9.68 -8.32
CA THR A 300 24.15 -9.00 -8.87
C THR A 300 25.32 -9.13 -7.89
N ASN A 301 26.53 -9.20 -8.44
CA ASN A 301 27.80 -9.13 -7.72
C ASN A 301 28.66 -7.99 -8.31
N ASP A 302 28.02 -6.93 -8.81
CA ASP A 302 28.66 -5.80 -9.50
C ASP A 302 29.56 -4.91 -8.60
N GLY A 303 29.88 -5.38 -7.39
CA GLY A 303 30.68 -4.65 -6.42
C GLY A 303 29.91 -3.52 -5.72
N THR A 304 28.61 -3.38 -5.96
CA THR A 304 27.77 -2.49 -5.14
C THR A 304 27.37 -3.17 -3.83
N ASP A 305 26.97 -2.38 -2.83
CA ASP A 305 26.38 -2.85 -1.56
C ASP A 305 25.01 -3.58 -1.75
N ASN A 306 24.55 -3.81 -2.99
CA ASN A 306 23.25 -4.40 -3.28
C ASN A 306 23.43 -5.82 -3.84
N THR A 307 22.74 -6.80 -3.24
CA THR A 307 22.72 -8.20 -3.70
C THR A 307 21.75 -8.43 -4.86
N TYR A 308 20.77 -7.53 -5.03
CA TYR A 308 19.78 -7.57 -6.11
C TYR A 308 19.74 -6.26 -6.88
N ALA A 309 19.60 -6.37 -8.19
CA ALA A 309 19.42 -5.25 -9.10
C ALA A 309 18.20 -5.49 -10.01
N PHE A 310 17.83 -4.46 -10.77
CA PHE A 310 16.72 -4.54 -11.72
C PHE A 310 17.11 -3.92 -13.06
N THR A 311 16.55 -4.46 -14.14
CA THR A 311 16.62 -3.85 -15.47
C THR A 311 15.26 -3.30 -15.87
N HIS A 312 15.23 -2.30 -16.75
CA HIS A 312 13.99 -1.90 -17.41
C HIS A 312 13.83 -2.71 -18.71
N GLY A 313 12.64 -3.27 -18.91
CA GLY A 313 12.28 -3.88 -20.19
C GLY A 313 12.03 -2.84 -21.28
N ARG A 314 11.86 -3.29 -22.53
CA ARG A 314 11.58 -2.43 -23.69
C ARG A 314 10.33 -1.55 -23.49
N LEU A 315 9.35 -2.02 -22.73
CA LEU A 315 8.12 -1.28 -22.43
C LEU A 315 8.27 -0.26 -21.29
N LYS A 316 9.46 -0.13 -20.68
CA LYS A 316 9.70 0.65 -19.45
C LYS A 316 8.71 0.34 -18.32
N SER A 317 8.05 -0.82 -18.39
CA SER A 317 7.13 -1.29 -17.36
C SER A 317 7.91 -1.45 -16.07
N ARG A 318 7.34 -0.89 -15.01
CA ARG A 318 7.96 -0.85 -13.68
C ARG A 318 7.40 -1.93 -12.77
N SER A 319 6.40 -2.72 -13.17
CA SER A 319 5.72 -3.65 -12.25
C SER A 319 6.48 -4.96 -12.04
N THR A 320 6.50 -5.44 -10.80
CA THR A 320 7.05 -6.75 -10.46
C THR A 320 6.06 -7.85 -10.86
N TRP A 321 6.57 -8.86 -11.53
CA TRP A 321 5.79 -10.02 -11.98
C TRP A 321 6.16 -11.25 -11.14
N TRP A 322 5.25 -12.23 -11.11
CA TRP A 322 5.45 -13.50 -10.42
C TRP A 322 5.63 -13.37 -8.91
N LEU A 323 5.02 -12.36 -8.31
CA LEU A 323 4.97 -12.21 -6.85
C LEU A 323 4.04 -13.26 -6.26
N SER A 324 4.57 -14.02 -5.29
CA SER A 324 3.72 -14.82 -4.41
C SER A 324 2.97 -13.92 -3.43
N TRP A 325 1.88 -14.43 -2.85
CA TRP A 325 1.16 -13.74 -1.78
C TRP A 325 2.08 -13.39 -0.60
N GLU A 326 2.91 -14.35 -0.17
CA GLU A 326 3.89 -14.16 0.92
C GLU A 326 4.87 -13.03 0.62
N ALA A 327 5.40 -12.96 -0.60
CA ALA A 327 6.30 -11.91 -1.03
C ALA A 327 5.61 -10.52 -1.01
N GLY A 328 4.37 -10.45 -1.49
CA GLY A 328 3.57 -9.22 -1.48
C GLY A 328 3.27 -8.73 -0.06
N ALA A 329 2.84 -9.64 0.83
CA ALA A 329 2.56 -9.32 2.23
C ALA A 329 3.82 -8.89 3.00
N THR A 330 4.94 -9.56 2.76
CA THR A 330 6.23 -9.21 3.40
C THR A 330 6.76 -7.87 2.88
N PHE A 331 6.59 -7.58 1.59
CA PHE A 331 6.89 -6.27 1.03
C PHE A 331 6.04 -5.17 1.68
N ALA A 332 4.73 -5.40 1.82
CA ALA A 332 3.84 -4.45 2.48
C ALA A 332 4.33 -4.18 3.92
N ALA A 333 4.60 -5.23 4.70
CA ALA A 333 5.15 -5.09 6.06
C ALA A 333 6.49 -4.33 6.09
N TRP A 334 7.39 -4.61 5.14
CA TRP A 334 8.65 -3.88 5.00
C TRP A 334 8.42 -2.39 4.75
N THR A 335 7.40 -2.01 3.99
CA THR A 335 7.05 -0.60 3.77
C THR A 335 6.29 0.02 4.93
N GLY A 336 5.87 -0.73 5.95
CA GLY A 336 4.96 -0.25 6.99
C GLY A 336 3.51 -0.09 6.49
N LEU A 337 3.12 -0.90 5.52
CA LEU A 337 1.77 -0.97 4.94
C LEU A 337 1.20 -2.38 5.13
N ARG A 338 -0.07 -2.56 4.76
CA ARG A 338 -0.73 -3.86 4.68
C ARG A 338 -1.26 -4.13 3.27
N PRO A 339 -1.48 -5.39 2.89
CA PRO A 339 -2.33 -5.71 1.75
C PRO A 339 -3.72 -5.07 1.90
N MET A 340 -4.29 -4.64 0.78
CA MET A 340 -5.69 -4.23 0.71
C MET A 340 -6.60 -5.45 0.80
N THR A 341 -7.79 -5.27 1.37
CA THR A 341 -8.83 -6.32 1.35
C THR A 341 -9.52 -6.32 -0.02
N GLU A 342 -10.16 -7.44 -0.39
CA GLU A 342 -10.98 -7.48 -1.61
C GLU A 342 -12.11 -6.43 -1.56
N LEU A 343 -12.63 -6.15 -0.36
CA LEU A 343 -13.65 -5.12 -0.14
C LEU A 343 -13.14 -3.71 -0.49
N GLU A 344 -11.92 -3.40 -0.09
CA GLU A 344 -11.24 -2.14 -0.45
C GLU A 344 -10.91 -2.08 -1.94
N HIS A 345 -10.52 -3.22 -2.54
CA HIS A 345 -10.24 -3.34 -3.97
C HIS A 345 -11.47 -3.06 -4.82
N GLU A 346 -12.59 -3.69 -4.52
CA GLU A 346 -13.85 -3.46 -5.21
C GLU A 346 -14.32 -2.00 -5.10
N LYS A 347 -14.17 -1.38 -3.93
CA LYS A 347 -14.46 0.05 -3.75
C LYS A 347 -13.53 0.92 -4.59
N ALA A 348 -12.23 0.63 -4.60
CA ALA A 348 -11.26 1.40 -5.35
C ALA A 348 -11.52 1.37 -6.86
N LEU A 349 -11.97 0.23 -7.39
CA LEU A 349 -12.27 0.07 -8.81
C LEU A 349 -13.55 0.81 -9.23
N ARG A 350 -14.64 0.68 -8.46
CA ARG A 350 -15.97 1.16 -8.88
C ARG A 350 -16.42 2.47 -8.22
N GLY A 351 -15.87 2.77 -7.04
CA GLY A 351 -16.35 3.86 -6.20
C GLY A 351 -17.82 3.65 -5.78
N PRO A 352 -18.63 4.73 -5.70
CA PRO A 352 -20.01 4.66 -5.23
C PRO A 352 -21.02 4.20 -6.28
N ARG A 353 -20.57 3.89 -7.50
CA ARG A 353 -21.45 3.59 -8.64
C ARG A 353 -22.13 2.23 -8.45
N TYR A 354 -23.36 2.13 -8.94
CA TYR A 354 -24.01 0.82 -9.04
C TYR A 354 -23.25 -0.03 -10.08
N PRO A 355 -22.97 -1.32 -9.79
CA PRO A 355 -22.16 -2.14 -10.68
C PRO A 355 -22.83 -2.41 -12.02
N VAL A 356 -22.03 -2.47 -13.08
CA VAL A 356 -22.43 -3.05 -14.36
C VAL A 356 -22.21 -4.56 -14.32
N VAL A 357 -23.21 -5.33 -14.75
CA VAL A 357 -23.14 -6.80 -14.79
C VAL A 357 -21.90 -7.26 -15.56
N ASN A 358 -21.12 -8.17 -14.95
CA ASN A 358 -19.88 -8.72 -15.50
C ASN A 358 -18.74 -7.71 -15.74
N GLU A 359 -18.80 -6.51 -15.15
CA GLU A 359 -17.68 -5.57 -15.23
C GLU A 359 -16.52 -5.99 -14.33
N ALA A 360 -15.30 -5.96 -14.86
CA ALA A 360 -14.09 -6.39 -14.13
C ALA A 360 -14.18 -7.83 -13.57
N ALA A 361 -14.92 -8.71 -14.25
CA ALA A 361 -14.93 -10.15 -13.97
C ALA A 361 -13.49 -10.70 -13.94
N HIS A 362 -13.10 -11.26 -12.79
CA HIS A 362 -11.79 -11.87 -12.54
C HIS A 362 -11.76 -13.35 -12.93
#